data_AF-A0A6C0J3Z2-F1
#
_entry.id   AF-A0A6C0J3Z2-F1
#
_cell.length_a   1.000
_cell.length_b   1.000
_cell.length_c   1.000
_cell.angle_alpha   90.00
_cell.angle_beta   90.00
_cell.angle_gamma   90.00
#
_symmetry.space_group_name_H-M   'P 1'
#
loop_
_entity.id
_entity.type
_entity.pdbx_description
1 polymer ?
#
loop_
_entity_poly.entity_id
_entity_poly.type
_entity_poly.pdbx_seq_one_letter_code
_entity_poly.pdbx_strand_id
1 'polypeptide(L)'
;MNKTVKIGPTQTLFDLNGQTTNFNIDFSIKSSIPNTDFYCVVVDQSSLDNGEYNFQQSNAGEIGGNIVYDKNIYQNFVICLKSNHPEHEVTIMLDKSEIPPSSQQKPQPPQSNPPPPEKQEQQIKENYISTKESSKSSLFNWKIILIVVLVAGAIGYLWYSSKKDTTVSEKIEALVTSSPALSSNSSNFNSPASQDFSIGNRHVNPIDSNIMSKLNKLKFK
;
A
#
# COMPACT_ATOMS: atom_id res chain seq x y z
N MET A 1 4.90 -21.73 3.01
CA MET A 1 5.82 -21.05 3.94
C MET A 1 5.20 -19.75 4.40
N ASN A 2 5.23 -19.47 5.70
CA ASN A 2 4.75 -18.20 6.25
C ASN A 2 5.92 -17.46 6.89
N LYS A 3 6.08 -16.18 6.56
CA LYS A 3 7.16 -15.33 7.08
C LYS A 3 6.62 -13.94 7.38
N THR A 4 6.92 -13.44 8.58
CA THR A 4 6.64 -12.06 8.95
C THR A 4 7.88 -11.21 8.72
N VAL A 5 7.71 -10.06 8.08
CA VAL A 5 8.77 -9.09 7.81
C VAL A 5 8.33 -7.69 8.22
N LYS A 6 9.28 -6.87 8.65
CA LYS A 6 9.03 -5.46 8.93
C LYS A 6 9.24 -4.63 7.68
N ILE A 7 8.31 -3.73 7.41
CA ILE A 7 8.33 -2.82 6.28
C ILE A 7 8.07 -1.39 6.75
N GLY A 8 8.60 -0.42 6.01
CA GLY A 8 8.41 1.00 6.26
C GLY A 8 8.65 1.80 4.98
N PRO A 9 9.08 3.07 5.07
CA PRO A 9 9.34 3.90 3.89
C PRO A 9 10.44 3.36 2.97
N THR A 10 11.40 2.63 3.53
CA THR A 10 12.47 1.98 2.78
C THR A 10 12.00 0.68 2.15
N GLN A 11 12.52 0.37 0.96
CA GLN A 11 12.25 -0.88 0.27
C GLN A 11 12.85 -2.08 1.02
N THR A 12 12.04 -3.09 1.27
CA THR A 12 12.45 -4.39 1.81
C THR A 12 12.30 -5.42 0.69
N LEU A 13 13.37 -6.16 0.40
CA LEU A 13 13.38 -7.23 -0.61
C LEU A 13 13.19 -8.59 0.05
N PHE A 14 12.41 -9.45 -0.59
CA PHE A 14 12.15 -10.82 -0.15
C PHE A 14 12.28 -11.80 -1.32
N ASP A 15 13.20 -12.75 -1.22
CA ASP A 15 13.44 -13.79 -2.23
C ASP A 15 12.27 -14.78 -2.29
N LEU A 16 11.78 -15.05 -3.51
CA LEU A 16 10.67 -15.96 -3.76
C LEU A 16 11.10 -17.38 -4.11
N ASN A 17 12.06 -17.51 -5.02
CA ASN A 17 12.35 -18.79 -5.66
C ASN A 17 13.65 -19.44 -5.16
N GLY A 18 14.55 -18.71 -4.50
CA GLY A 18 15.79 -19.29 -3.98
C GLY A 18 16.67 -19.81 -5.11
N GLN A 19 16.78 -21.14 -5.22
CA GLN A 19 17.66 -21.82 -6.19
C GLN A 19 16.90 -22.59 -7.29
N THR A 20 15.57 -22.45 -7.38
CA THR A 20 14.76 -23.24 -8.34
C THR A 20 14.69 -22.57 -9.72
N THR A 21 14.84 -23.37 -10.77
CA THR A 21 14.77 -22.93 -12.19
C THR A 21 13.37 -22.96 -12.77
N ASN A 22 12.51 -23.87 -12.29
CA ASN A 22 11.14 -24.02 -12.74
C ASN A 22 10.21 -24.10 -11.52
N PHE A 23 9.24 -23.19 -11.43
CA PHE A 23 8.38 -23.08 -10.27
C PHE A 23 7.03 -22.44 -10.59
N ASN A 24 6.07 -22.76 -9.75
CA ASN A 24 4.80 -22.08 -9.62
C ASN A 24 4.65 -21.62 -8.16
N ILE A 25 4.50 -20.31 -7.96
CA ILE A 25 4.40 -19.68 -6.65
C ILE A 25 3.09 -18.91 -6.57
N ASP A 26 2.22 -19.31 -5.65
CA ASP A 26 1.11 -18.49 -5.16
C ASP A 26 1.58 -17.72 -3.93
N PHE A 27 1.38 -16.41 -3.92
CA PHE A 27 1.74 -15.57 -2.78
C PHE A 27 0.56 -14.72 -2.32
N SER A 28 0.52 -14.48 -1.01
CA SER A 28 -0.41 -13.56 -0.38
C SER A 28 0.31 -12.83 0.75
N ILE A 29 0.13 -11.53 0.82
CA ILE A 29 0.78 -10.64 1.77
C ILE A 29 -0.31 -9.88 2.50
N LYS A 30 -0.26 -9.92 3.83
CA LYS A 30 -1.27 -9.30 4.69
C LYS A 30 -0.60 -8.43 5.75
N SER A 31 -1.09 -7.20 5.89
CA SER A 31 -0.69 -6.31 6.97
C SER A 31 -1.14 -6.84 8.33
N SER A 32 -0.29 -6.71 9.35
CA SER A 32 -0.68 -7.00 10.72
C SER A 32 -1.62 -5.95 11.30
N ILE A 33 -1.63 -4.75 10.71
CA ILE A 33 -2.53 -3.65 11.08
C ILE A 33 -3.73 -3.65 10.13
N PRO A 34 -4.97 -3.78 10.63
CA PRO A 34 -6.17 -3.78 9.80
C PRO A 34 -6.27 -2.51 8.93
N ASN A 35 -6.67 -2.69 7.67
CA ASN A 35 -6.89 -1.61 6.69
C ASN A 35 -5.69 -0.68 6.48
N THR A 36 -4.47 -1.15 6.76
CA THR A 36 -3.25 -0.39 6.53
C THR A 36 -2.60 -0.86 5.25
N ASP A 37 -2.61 0.01 4.25
CA ASP A 37 -2.07 -0.33 2.94
C ASP A 37 -0.54 -0.24 2.88
N PHE A 38 0.00 -1.04 1.98
CA PHE A 38 1.40 -1.06 1.61
C PHE A 38 1.52 -1.22 0.10
N TYR A 39 2.75 -1.14 -0.39
CA TYR A 39 3.08 -1.25 -1.79
C TYR A 39 3.92 -2.49 -2.01
N CYS A 40 3.62 -3.20 -3.09
CA CYS A 40 4.26 -4.44 -3.47
C CYS A 40 4.54 -4.45 -4.96
N VAL A 41 5.69 -5.00 -5.35
CA VAL A 41 5.99 -5.35 -6.74
C VAL A 41 6.81 -6.64 -6.76
N VAL A 42 6.51 -7.51 -7.72
CA VAL A 42 7.33 -8.68 -8.02
C VAL A 42 8.24 -8.31 -9.18
N VAL A 43 9.54 -8.50 -9.00
CA VAL A 43 10.56 -8.13 -9.98
C VAL A 43 11.58 -9.23 -10.13
N ASP A 44 12.15 -9.34 -11.32
CA ASP A 44 13.35 -10.13 -11.55
C ASP A 44 14.61 -9.27 -11.37
N GLN A 45 15.78 -9.91 -11.36
CA GLN A 45 17.08 -9.22 -11.22
C GLN A 45 17.28 -8.15 -12.29
N SER A 46 16.88 -8.41 -13.54
CA SER A 46 17.07 -7.45 -14.64
C SER A 46 16.24 -6.18 -14.43
N SER A 47 15.02 -6.33 -13.92
CA SER A 47 14.11 -5.23 -13.61
C SER A 47 14.63 -4.39 -12.44
N LEU A 48 15.25 -5.04 -11.44
CA LEU A 48 15.92 -4.35 -10.33
C LEU A 48 17.12 -3.54 -10.80
N ASP A 49 17.98 -4.14 -11.62
CA ASP A 49 19.21 -3.52 -12.12
C ASP A 49 18.89 -2.28 -12.99
N ASN A 50 17.80 -2.34 -13.76
CA ASN A 50 17.35 -1.25 -14.63
C ASN A 50 16.49 -0.20 -13.91
N GLY A 51 15.93 -0.52 -12.74
CA GLY A 51 15.04 0.39 -11.99
C GLY A 51 13.65 0.57 -12.62
N GLU A 52 13.25 -0.32 -13.54
CA GLU A 52 11.99 -0.21 -14.28
C GLU A 52 10.91 -1.11 -13.67
N TYR A 53 10.25 -0.64 -12.62
CA TYR A 53 9.16 -1.39 -11.99
C TYR A 53 8.13 -0.47 -11.34
N ASN A 54 6.87 -0.90 -11.38
CA ASN A 54 5.74 -0.15 -10.84
C ASN A 54 5.15 -0.86 -9.63
N PHE A 55 5.12 -0.16 -8.51
CA PHE A 55 4.47 -0.66 -7.30
C PHE A 55 2.96 -0.71 -7.45
N GLN A 56 2.37 -1.80 -6.97
CA GLN A 56 0.94 -1.94 -6.77
C GLN A 56 0.63 -1.69 -5.30
N GLN A 57 -0.39 -0.88 -5.03
CA GLN A 57 -0.91 -0.68 -3.68
C GLN A 57 -1.80 -1.88 -3.31
N SER A 58 -1.70 -2.34 -2.06
CA SER A 58 -2.62 -3.32 -1.49
C SER A 58 -4.04 -2.77 -1.41
N ASN A 59 -5.02 -3.65 -1.23
CA ASN A 59 -6.39 -3.27 -0.93
C ASN A 59 -6.76 -3.77 0.46
N ALA A 60 -7.12 -2.85 1.36
CA ALA A 60 -7.44 -3.14 2.76
C ALA A 60 -6.31 -3.90 3.49
N GLY A 61 -5.06 -3.59 3.16
CA GLY A 61 -3.89 -4.24 3.74
C GLY A 61 -3.65 -5.67 3.25
N GLU A 62 -4.18 -6.05 2.10
CA GLU A 62 -3.92 -7.36 1.46
C GLU A 62 -3.54 -7.21 -0.02
N ILE A 63 -2.58 -8.02 -0.47
CA ILE A 63 -2.24 -8.19 -1.90
C ILE A 63 -1.72 -9.59 -2.15
N GLY A 64 -1.95 -10.16 -3.32
CA GLY A 64 -1.47 -11.49 -3.67
C GLY A 64 -1.45 -11.70 -5.17
N GLY A 65 -0.89 -12.83 -5.58
CA GLY A 65 -0.75 -13.18 -6.99
C GLY A 65 -0.16 -14.56 -7.19
N ASN A 66 -0.02 -14.93 -8.46
CA ASN A 66 0.55 -16.18 -8.91
C ASN A 66 1.69 -15.90 -9.90
N ILE A 67 2.79 -16.64 -9.78
CA ILE A 67 3.96 -16.53 -10.64
C ILE A 67 4.31 -17.93 -11.14
N VAL A 68 4.28 -18.11 -12.46
CA VAL A 68 4.74 -19.34 -13.12
C VAL A 68 5.98 -19.02 -13.94
N TYR A 69 7.04 -19.78 -13.72
CA TYR A 69 8.27 -19.67 -14.47
C TYR A 69 8.78 -21.07 -14.81
N ASP A 70 8.72 -21.43 -16.09
CA ASP A 70 9.09 -22.77 -16.61
C ASP A 70 9.96 -22.60 -17.87
N LYS A 71 11.16 -22.05 -17.67
CA LYS A 71 12.13 -21.78 -18.75
C LYS A 71 13.39 -22.64 -18.66
N ASN A 72 13.51 -23.45 -17.62
CA ASN A 72 14.66 -24.28 -17.29
C ASN A 72 16.00 -23.49 -17.20
N ILE A 73 15.92 -22.19 -16.90
CA ILE A 73 17.07 -21.28 -16.75
C ILE A 73 16.88 -20.55 -15.43
N TYR A 74 17.90 -20.53 -14.58
CA TYR A 74 17.82 -19.82 -13.31
C TYR A 74 17.59 -18.32 -13.52
N GLN A 75 16.54 -17.80 -12.89
CA GLN A 75 16.21 -16.38 -12.81
C GLN A 75 15.74 -16.10 -11.40
N ASN A 76 16.36 -15.13 -10.72
CA ASN A 76 15.95 -14.73 -9.37
C ASN A 76 14.72 -13.81 -9.46
N PHE A 77 13.69 -14.12 -8.65
CA PHE A 77 12.49 -13.32 -8.48
C PHE A 77 12.39 -12.88 -7.02
N VAL A 78 12.16 -11.59 -6.80
CA VAL A 78 11.98 -11.04 -5.46
C VAL A 78 10.70 -10.22 -5.37
N ILE A 79 10.10 -10.20 -4.18
CA ILE A 79 9.09 -9.22 -3.82
C ILE A 79 9.80 -8.01 -3.23
N CYS A 80 9.50 -6.83 -3.74
CA CYS A 80 9.86 -5.56 -3.13
C CYS A 80 8.64 -4.97 -2.41
N LEU A 81 8.80 -4.68 -1.11
CA LEU A 81 7.76 -4.14 -0.24
C LEU A 81 8.18 -2.78 0.31
N LYS A 82 7.22 -1.86 0.40
CA LYS A 82 7.38 -0.59 1.13
C LYS A 82 6.03 -0.11 1.65
N SER A 83 6.03 0.83 2.58
CA SER A 83 4.82 1.51 3.03
C SER A 83 5.09 2.99 3.33
N ASN A 84 4.06 3.82 3.18
CA ASN A 84 4.13 5.22 3.60
C ASN A 84 3.89 5.39 5.10
N HIS A 85 3.51 4.31 5.80
CA HIS A 85 3.33 4.30 7.24
C HIS A 85 4.66 4.05 7.98
N PRO A 86 4.74 4.37 9.29
CA PRO A 86 5.83 3.93 10.15
C PRO A 86 6.05 2.41 10.08
N GLU A 87 7.22 1.96 10.56
CA GLU A 87 7.60 0.55 10.54
C GLU A 87 6.50 -0.34 11.16
N HIS A 88 6.00 -1.29 10.38
CA HIS A 88 5.02 -2.28 10.82
C HIS A 88 5.27 -3.62 10.13
N GLU A 89 4.55 -4.63 10.58
CA GLU A 89 4.73 -6.01 10.13
C GLU A 89 3.75 -6.38 9.03
N VAL A 90 4.24 -7.13 8.05
CA VAL A 90 3.41 -7.84 7.07
C VAL A 90 3.75 -9.32 7.10
N THR A 91 2.75 -10.17 6.90
CA THR A 91 2.90 -11.62 6.80
C THR A 91 2.84 -12.02 5.34
N ILE A 92 3.92 -12.62 4.85
CA ILE A 92 4.05 -13.20 3.52
C ILE A 92 3.74 -14.69 3.63
N MET A 93 2.72 -15.14 2.93
CA MET A 93 2.34 -16.53 2.74
C MET A 93 2.72 -16.93 1.32
N LEU A 94 3.58 -17.95 1.19
CA LEU A 94 4.02 -18.51 -0.08
C LEU A 94 3.59 -19.98 -0.16
N ASP A 95 2.90 -20.34 -1.21
CA ASP A 95 2.73 -21.71 -1.64
C ASP A 95 3.56 -21.93 -2.90
N LYS A 96 4.60 -22.77 -2.80
CA LYS A 96 5.58 -22.98 -3.86
C LYS A 96 5.55 -24.44 -4.27
N SER A 97 5.40 -24.66 -5.57
CA SER A 97 5.57 -25.97 -6.21
C SER A 97 6.67 -25.89 -7.27
N GLU A 98 7.54 -26.90 -7.30
CA GLU A 98 8.56 -27.03 -8.34
C GLU A 98 7.95 -27.70 -9.56
N ILE A 99 8.26 -27.17 -10.75
CA ILE A 99 7.78 -27.74 -12.02
C ILE A 99 8.91 -28.65 -12.55
N PRO A 100 8.67 -29.95 -12.77
CA PRO A 100 9.67 -30.81 -13.36
C PRO A 100 10.11 -30.25 -14.72
N PRO A 101 11.41 -30.27 -15.06
CA PRO A 101 11.85 -29.84 -16.38
C PRO A 101 11.10 -30.65 -17.45
N SER A 102 10.43 -29.92 -18.34
CA SER A 102 9.69 -30.52 -19.45
C SER A 102 10.63 -31.46 -20.19
N SER A 103 10.29 -32.76 -20.26
CA SER A 103 11.06 -33.78 -20.98
C SER A 103 10.93 -33.65 -22.51
N GLN A 104 10.79 -32.42 -23.01
CA GLN A 104 10.76 -32.06 -24.41
C GLN A 104 12.18 -31.72 -24.86
N GLN A 105 12.74 -32.28 -25.92
CA GLN A 105 12.52 -33.56 -26.59
C GLN A 105 13.95 -34.09 -26.74
N LYS A 106 14.17 -35.39 -26.56
CA LYS A 106 15.36 -36.01 -27.15
C LYS A 106 15.40 -35.53 -28.61
N PRO A 107 16.47 -34.86 -29.09
CA PRO A 107 16.55 -34.51 -30.50
C PRO A 107 16.23 -35.78 -31.26
N GLN A 108 15.11 -35.77 -32.00
CA GLN A 108 14.81 -36.89 -32.88
C GLN A 108 16.08 -37.06 -33.73
N PRO A 109 16.67 -38.27 -33.77
CA PRO A 109 17.83 -38.50 -34.63
C PRO A 109 17.45 -37.98 -36.01
N PRO A 110 18.34 -37.20 -36.67
CA PRO A 110 18.03 -36.55 -37.93
C PRO A 110 17.49 -37.60 -38.88
N GLN A 111 16.19 -37.51 -39.19
CA GLN A 111 15.56 -38.39 -40.15
C GLN A 111 16.20 -38.02 -41.49
N SER A 112 17.14 -38.86 -41.93
CA SER A 112 17.96 -38.67 -43.11
C SER A 112 17.07 -38.61 -44.35
N ASN A 113 16.77 -37.40 -44.82
CA ASN A 113 16.31 -37.18 -46.17
C ASN A 113 17.33 -36.32 -46.94
N PRO A 114 17.39 -36.46 -48.29
CA PRO A 114 18.55 -36.09 -49.13
C PRO A 114 18.69 -34.57 -49.36
N PRO A 115 19.80 -34.11 -50.00
CA PRO A 115 20.26 -32.70 -50.01
C PRO A 115 19.46 -31.72 -50.92
N PRO A 116 19.74 -30.39 -50.82
CA PRO A 116 18.77 -29.28 -50.87
C PRO A 116 18.68 -28.57 -52.25
N PRO A 117 17.78 -27.57 -52.44
CA PRO A 117 18.10 -26.14 -52.16
C PRO A 117 16.86 -25.41 -51.55
N GLU A 118 16.81 -24.19 -51.04
CA GLU A 118 17.65 -22.99 -51.02
C GLU A 118 17.03 -22.08 -49.93
N LYS A 119 17.86 -21.26 -49.26
CA LYS A 119 17.56 -19.99 -48.55
C LYS A 119 16.14 -19.78 -47.99
N GLN A 120 16.01 -19.81 -46.66
CA GLN A 120 15.19 -18.82 -45.95
C GLN A 120 15.92 -18.32 -44.70
N GLU A 121 16.14 -17.00 -44.73
CA GLU A 121 16.66 -16.16 -43.67
C GLU A 121 15.94 -16.36 -42.34
N GLN A 122 16.74 -16.25 -41.29
CA GLN A 122 16.33 -16.20 -39.91
C GLN A 122 15.36 -15.04 -39.67
N GLN A 123 14.14 -15.34 -39.26
CA GLN A 123 13.39 -14.45 -38.37
C GLN A 123 13.27 -15.14 -37.02
N ILE A 124 14.14 -14.72 -36.10
CA ILE A 124 13.98 -14.94 -34.67
C ILE A 124 12.66 -14.25 -34.30
N LYS A 125 11.58 -15.04 -34.20
CA LYS A 125 10.36 -14.60 -33.53
C LYS A 125 10.73 -14.36 -32.08
N GLU A 126 10.83 -13.10 -31.69
CA GLU A 126 10.65 -12.67 -30.32
C GLU A 126 9.37 -13.34 -29.80
N ASN A 127 9.56 -14.36 -28.97
CA ASN A 127 8.48 -15.00 -28.26
C ASN A 127 8.10 -14.03 -27.14
N TYR A 128 7.22 -13.10 -27.49
CA TYR A 128 6.60 -12.17 -26.56
C TYR A 128 6.16 -12.95 -25.33
N ILE A 129 6.61 -12.46 -24.17
CA ILE A 129 6.03 -12.82 -22.89
C ILE A 129 4.55 -12.49 -23.02
N SER A 130 3.72 -13.51 -23.26
CA SER A 130 2.28 -13.45 -23.09
C SER A 130 2.04 -13.35 -21.60
N THR A 131 2.31 -12.16 -21.04
CA THR A 131 1.55 -11.67 -19.91
C THR A 131 0.10 -11.86 -20.31
N LYS A 132 -0.62 -12.71 -19.59
CA LYS A 132 -2.07 -12.64 -19.64
C LYS A 132 -2.41 -11.21 -19.26
N GLU A 133 -2.70 -10.42 -20.27
CA GLU A 133 -3.23 -9.07 -20.16
C GLU A 133 -4.59 -9.24 -19.50
N SER A 134 -4.58 -9.37 -18.17
CA SER A 134 -5.74 -9.13 -17.35
C SER A 134 -6.07 -7.68 -17.60
N SER A 135 -7.09 -7.52 -18.45
CA SER A 135 -7.69 -6.27 -18.86
C SER A 135 -7.51 -5.21 -17.79
N LYS A 136 -6.93 -4.08 -18.20
CA LYS A 136 -7.28 -2.79 -17.64
C LYS A 136 -8.81 -2.63 -17.74
N SER A 137 -9.54 -3.25 -16.81
CA SER A 137 -10.87 -2.82 -16.47
C SER A 137 -10.65 -1.56 -15.65
N SER A 138 -10.51 -0.46 -16.38
CA SER A 138 -10.84 0.86 -15.91
C SER A 138 -12.30 0.81 -15.43
N LEU A 139 -12.51 0.30 -14.22
CA LEU A 139 -13.71 0.48 -13.41
C LEU A 139 -13.72 1.89 -12.79
N PHE A 140 -13.05 2.85 -13.43
CA PHE A 140 -13.33 4.25 -13.21
C PHE A 140 -14.70 4.53 -13.83
N ASN A 141 -15.73 4.34 -13.00
CA ASN A 141 -17.11 4.63 -13.32
C ASN A 141 -17.23 6.13 -13.60
N TRP A 142 -16.96 6.56 -14.83
CA TRP A 142 -17.09 7.95 -15.30
C TRP A 142 -18.45 8.57 -14.92
N LYS A 143 -19.49 7.75 -14.80
CA LYS A 143 -20.81 8.15 -14.29
C LYS A 143 -20.78 8.70 -12.86
N ILE A 144 -19.94 8.16 -11.97
CA ILE A 144 -19.78 8.66 -10.59
C ILE A 144 -19.12 10.04 -10.59
N ILE A 145 -18.13 10.29 -11.46
CA ILE A 145 -17.48 11.59 -11.57
C ILE A 145 -18.49 12.68 -11.98
N LEU A 146 -19.38 12.40 -12.95
CA LEU A 146 -20.42 13.35 -13.34
C LEU A 146 -21.39 13.67 -12.20
N ILE A 147 -21.76 12.68 -11.38
CA ILE A 147 -22.65 12.91 -10.21
C ILE A 147 -21.97 13.80 -9.19
N VAL A 148 -20.69 13.57 -8.87
CA VAL A 148 -19.94 14.37 -7.89
C VAL A 148 -19.81 15.83 -8.34
N VAL A 149 -19.54 16.08 -9.62
CA VAL A 149 -19.44 17.45 -10.18
C VAL A 149 -20.79 18.17 -10.09
N LEU A 150 -21.90 17.48 -10.39
CA LEU A 150 -23.24 18.06 -10.35
C LEU A 150 -23.68 18.42 -8.93
N VAL A 151 -23.39 17.54 -7.95
CA VAL A 151 -23.68 17.79 -6.53
C VAL A 151 -22.83 18.94 -5.98
N ALA A 152 -21.52 18.98 -6.28
CA ALA A 152 -20.64 20.07 -5.86
C ALA A 152 -21.08 21.42 -6.45
N GLY A 153 -21.50 21.44 -7.72
CA GLY A 153 -22.06 22.63 -8.38
C GLY A 153 -23.36 23.11 -7.71
N ALA A 154 -24.27 22.21 -7.37
CA ALA A 154 -25.51 22.55 -6.67
C ALA A 154 -25.26 23.12 -5.27
N ILE A 155 -24.34 22.53 -4.51
CA ILE A 155 -23.94 23.04 -3.18
C ILE A 155 -23.30 24.43 -3.31
N GLY A 156 -22.39 24.61 -4.26
CA GLY A 156 -21.77 25.91 -4.53
C GLY A 156 -22.80 26.98 -4.93
N TYR A 157 -23.78 26.62 -5.76
CA TYR A 157 -24.86 27.51 -6.18
C TYR A 157 -25.78 27.90 -5.00
N LEU A 158 -26.14 26.94 -4.14
CA LEU A 158 -26.91 27.21 -2.92
C LEU A 158 -26.15 28.14 -1.96
N TRP A 159 -24.84 27.92 -1.77
CA TRP A 159 -24.03 28.79 -0.92
C TRP A 159 -23.89 30.21 -1.48
N TYR A 160 -23.78 30.33 -2.81
CA TYR A 160 -23.71 31.62 -3.50
C TYR A 160 -25.04 32.39 -3.47
N SER A 161 -26.17 31.69 -3.60
CA SER A 161 -27.51 32.33 -3.54
C SER A 161 -27.89 32.76 -2.12
N SER A 162 -27.53 31.99 -1.08
CA SER A 162 -27.77 32.38 0.31
C SER A 162 -27.05 33.67 0.75
N LYS A 163 -26.06 34.15 0.00
CA LYS A 163 -25.37 35.42 0.30
C LYS A 163 -26.07 36.66 -0.27
N LYS A 164 -27.14 36.52 -1.05
CA LYS A 164 -27.74 37.65 -1.77
C LYS A 164 -28.88 38.38 -1.04
N ASP A 165 -29.31 37.91 0.14
CA ASP A 165 -30.49 38.46 0.82
C ASP A 165 -30.18 39.33 2.07
N THR A 166 -29.00 39.93 2.17
CA THR A 166 -28.69 40.88 3.27
C THR A 166 -28.58 42.31 2.75
N THR A 167 -29.68 42.88 2.25
CA THR A 167 -29.79 44.33 2.04
C THR A 167 -31.24 44.83 2.18
N VAL A 168 -31.95 44.45 3.25
CA VAL A 168 -33.13 45.20 3.71
C VAL A 168 -33.31 45.05 5.23
N SER A 169 -32.51 45.75 6.04
CA SER A 169 -32.86 46.15 7.42
C SER A 169 -31.77 47.03 8.01
N GLU A 170 -31.65 48.25 7.51
CA GLU A 170 -30.91 49.32 8.19
C GLU A 170 -31.74 50.59 8.14
N LYS A 171 -32.87 50.62 8.88
CA LYS A 171 -33.59 51.89 9.09
C LYS A 171 -34.51 52.01 10.31
N ILE A 172 -34.34 51.25 11.41
CA ILE A 172 -35.21 51.48 12.59
C ILE A 172 -34.55 51.56 13.99
N GLU A 173 -33.32 51.09 14.25
CA GLU A 173 -32.79 51.11 15.63
C GLU A 173 -31.72 52.18 15.96
N ALA A 174 -31.86 53.37 15.37
CA ALA A 174 -31.15 54.56 15.84
C ALA A 174 -32.04 55.38 16.78
N LEU A 175 -32.54 54.82 17.90
CA LEU A 175 -33.31 55.60 18.89
C LEU A 175 -33.56 54.93 20.27
N VAL A 176 -32.62 54.19 20.86
CA VAL A 176 -32.62 53.94 22.32
C VAL A 176 -31.16 53.91 22.84
N THR A 177 -30.58 55.08 23.14
CA THR A 177 -30.46 55.62 24.52
C THR A 177 -29.39 54.93 25.38
N SER A 178 -28.18 55.49 25.24
CA SER A 178 -27.12 55.74 26.23
C SER A 178 -27.49 55.69 27.73
N SER A 179 -26.64 55.03 28.55
CA SER A 179 -26.09 55.53 29.84
C SER A 179 -25.18 54.49 30.56
N PRO A 180 -24.39 54.83 31.62
CA PRO A 180 -22.93 54.72 31.58
C PRO A 180 -22.27 53.85 32.69
N ALA A 181 -20.93 53.90 32.67
CA ALA A 181 -19.88 53.19 33.40
C ALA A 181 -19.93 53.07 34.93
N LEU A 182 -19.18 52.07 35.45
CA LEU A 182 -18.26 52.02 36.62
C LEU A 182 -17.89 50.53 36.83
N SER A 183 -16.75 50.03 37.33
CA SER A 183 -15.51 50.56 37.89
C SER A 183 -14.51 49.39 38.04
N SER A 184 -13.22 49.66 37.82
CA SER A 184 -12.00 49.11 38.46
C SER A 184 -12.05 47.82 39.31
N ASN A 185 -11.10 46.90 39.08
CA ASN A 185 -10.13 46.55 40.13
C ASN A 185 -8.83 45.91 39.60
N SER A 186 -7.73 46.27 40.26
CA SER A 186 -6.33 45.96 39.96
C SER A 186 -5.73 44.96 40.96
N SER A 187 -4.84 44.07 40.50
CA SER A 187 -3.56 43.71 41.16
C SER A 187 -2.87 42.62 40.31
N ASN A 188 -1.73 42.88 39.67
CA ASN A 188 -0.37 42.84 40.22
C ASN A 188 -0.07 41.59 41.07
N PHE A 189 0.64 40.61 40.48
CA PHE A 189 1.55 39.76 41.22
C PHE A 189 2.82 39.46 40.39
N ASN A 190 3.96 39.85 40.96
CA ASN A 190 5.31 39.67 40.44
C ASN A 190 5.81 38.23 40.63
N SER A 191 6.69 37.81 39.72
CA SER A 191 7.61 36.65 39.78
C SER A 191 8.54 36.69 41.03
N PRO A 192 9.31 35.64 41.42
CA PRO A 192 10.44 35.11 40.61
C PRO A 192 10.87 33.63 40.85
N ALA A 193 11.92 33.25 40.11
CA ALA A 193 13.03 32.34 40.47
C ALA A 193 12.89 30.81 40.28
N SER A 194 13.55 30.36 39.21
CA SER A 194 14.53 29.24 39.15
C SER A 194 14.73 28.34 40.37
N GLN A 195 14.59 27.02 40.17
CA GLN A 195 15.50 26.03 40.76
C GLN A 195 15.89 24.94 39.76
N ASP A 196 17.21 24.85 39.62
CA ASP A 196 18.04 23.77 39.12
C ASP A 196 17.96 22.58 40.10
N PHE A 197 17.75 21.35 39.62
CA PHE A 197 18.05 20.14 40.39
C PHE A 197 18.46 18.98 39.49
N SER A 198 19.71 18.57 39.70
CA SER A 198 20.37 17.43 39.08
C SER A 198 20.05 16.11 39.81
N ILE A 199 20.05 15.03 39.02
CA ILE A 199 20.38 13.63 39.36
C ILE A 199 19.47 12.89 40.38
N GLY A 200 18.76 11.87 39.86
CA GLY A 200 18.11 10.83 40.66
C GLY A 200 18.00 9.53 39.89
N ASN A 201 19.02 8.69 40.06
CA ASN A 201 19.12 7.32 39.57
C ASN A 201 18.14 6.38 40.32
N ARG A 202 17.86 5.20 39.73
CA ARG A 202 17.06 4.04 40.23
C ARG A 202 15.57 4.16 39.88
N HIS A 203 14.87 3.12 39.45
CA HIS A 203 14.91 1.73 39.89
C HIS A 203 14.22 0.86 38.82
N VAL A 204 14.85 -0.27 38.48
CA VAL A 204 14.24 -1.37 37.73
C VAL A 204 13.10 -1.94 38.56
N ASN A 205 11.93 -2.15 37.95
CA ASN A 205 10.93 -3.08 38.48
C ASN A 205 10.65 -4.21 37.49
N PRO A 206 10.48 -5.45 38.00
CA PRO A 206 10.45 -6.66 37.21
C PRO A 206 9.09 -6.87 36.55
N ILE A 207 9.18 -7.68 35.49
CA ILE A 207 8.09 -8.37 34.81
C ILE A 207 7.14 -9.00 35.83
N ASP A 208 5.87 -8.61 35.79
CA ASP A 208 4.80 -9.37 36.42
C ASP A 208 3.99 -10.09 35.35
N SER A 209 4.04 -11.41 35.44
CA SER A 209 3.42 -12.38 34.57
C SER A 209 2.00 -12.68 35.06
N ASN A 210 1.03 -12.78 34.14
CA ASN A 210 -0.33 -13.28 34.37
C ASN A 210 -1.16 -12.51 35.42
N ILE A 211 -2.08 -11.65 34.99
CA ILE A 211 -3.48 -11.47 35.50
C ILE A 211 -4.13 -10.36 34.66
N MET A 212 -4.60 -10.69 33.45
CA MET A 212 -5.77 -10.02 32.84
C MET A 212 -6.47 -10.92 31.82
N SER A 213 -6.49 -12.22 32.12
CA SER A 213 -7.64 -13.03 31.78
C SER A 213 -8.82 -12.51 32.60
N LYS A 214 -10.01 -12.42 31.97
CA LYS A 214 -11.31 -11.98 32.54
C LYS A 214 -11.66 -10.49 32.41
N LEU A 215 -11.84 -10.00 31.18
CA LEU A 215 -12.91 -9.05 30.87
C LEU A 215 -13.20 -9.12 29.37
N ASN A 216 -14.48 -9.21 29.00
CA ASN A 216 -15.07 -9.34 27.65
C ASN A 216 -15.43 -10.75 27.14
N LYS A 217 -15.67 -11.70 28.05
CA LYS A 217 -16.81 -12.63 27.88
C LYS A 217 -18.06 -11.93 28.43
N LEU A 218 -18.79 -11.19 27.59
CA LEU A 218 -20.23 -10.86 27.72
C LEU A 218 -20.62 -9.82 26.65
N LYS A 219 -21.72 -10.10 25.93
CA LYS A 219 -22.33 -9.37 24.79
C LYS A 219 -21.66 -9.74 23.46
N PHE A 220 -22.21 -10.56 22.59
CA PHE A 220 -23.60 -10.69 22.17
C PHE A 220 -24.01 -12.15 21.95
N LYS A 221 -25.26 -12.40 22.30
CA LYS A 221 -26.09 -13.52 21.88
C LYS A 221 -26.87 -13.05 20.66
#